data_AF-A0A3N6R3A1-F1
#
_entry.id   AF-A0A3N6R3A1-F1
#
_cell.length_a   1.000
_cell.length_b   1.000
_cell.length_c   1.000
_cell.angle_alpha   90.00
_cell.angle_beta   90.00
_cell.angle_gamma   90.00
#
_symmetry.space_group_name_H-M   'P 1'
#
loop_
_entity.id
_entity.type
_entity.pdbx_description
1 polymer ?
#
loop_
_entity_poly.entity_id
_entity_poly.type
_entity_poly.pdbx_seq_one_letter_code
_entity_poly.pdbx_strand_id
1 'polypeptide(L)'
;LPSKLFNGVTSILTGVKLHDFNCGLKAYKKEVLDCIKVYGELHRYIPVLAHSLGFKITEVTVRHHRRKQGKSKYGLERYTRGFIDLLTVLATTHYLHKPGHLFGSLGLLFGAIGMTSLGYLIVLWFMEIRPIGTRPLFLFGILCIILSVQLISLGILAELITKNVDDDYVDKQICEVVEESEENF
;
A
#
# COMPACT_ATOMS: atom_id res chain seq x y z
N LEU A 1 -14.38 -2.79 -19.47
CA LEU A 1 -14.83 -1.58 -18.75
C LEU A 1 -14.16 -1.48 -17.37
N PRO A 2 -14.35 -2.43 -16.43
CA PRO A 2 -13.70 -2.36 -15.10
C PRO A 2 -12.16 -2.46 -15.14
N SER A 3 -11.59 -3.26 -16.06
CA SER A 3 -10.13 -3.39 -16.22
C SER A 3 -9.43 -2.10 -16.67
N LYS A 4 -10.07 -1.28 -17.52
CA LYS A 4 -9.50 0.00 -17.97
C LYS A 4 -9.47 1.03 -16.84
N LEU A 5 -10.47 1.01 -15.97
CA LEU A 5 -10.57 1.89 -14.80
C LEU A 5 -9.51 1.51 -13.76
N PHE A 6 -9.34 0.21 -13.51
CA PHE A 6 -8.28 -0.32 -12.66
C PHE A 6 -6.87 0.01 -13.18
N ASN A 7 -6.61 -0.25 -14.47
CA ASN A 7 -5.31 0.06 -15.08
C ASN A 7 -5.03 1.57 -15.10
N GLY A 8 -6.05 2.41 -15.28
CA GLY A 8 -5.93 3.87 -15.20
C GLY A 8 -5.58 4.35 -13.79
N VAL A 9 -6.27 3.82 -12.77
CA VAL A 9 -5.99 4.13 -11.35
C VAL A 9 -4.58 3.67 -10.98
N THR A 10 -4.18 2.46 -11.37
CA THR A 10 -2.81 1.96 -11.15
C THR A 10 -1.77 2.82 -11.86
N SER A 11 -2.00 3.22 -13.11
CA SER A 11 -1.05 4.05 -13.86
C SER A 11 -0.86 5.44 -13.25
N ILE A 12 -1.95 6.06 -12.76
CA ILE A 12 -1.90 7.37 -12.09
C ILE A 12 -1.18 7.26 -10.74
N LEU A 13 -1.49 6.23 -9.95
CA LEU A 13 -0.95 6.09 -8.60
C LEU A 13 0.49 5.56 -8.56
N THR A 14 0.91 4.80 -9.58
CA THR A 14 2.27 4.25 -9.69
C THR A 14 3.19 5.08 -10.57
N GLY A 15 2.65 6.04 -11.33
CA GLY A 15 3.39 6.82 -12.33
C GLY A 15 3.79 6.01 -13.58
N VAL A 16 3.53 4.71 -13.61
CA VAL A 16 3.89 3.83 -14.72
C VAL A 16 2.79 3.88 -15.78
N LYS A 17 3.11 4.41 -16.97
CA LYS A 17 2.20 4.42 -18.12
C LYS A 17 2.18 3.04 -18.80
N LEU A 18 1.39 2.11 -18.27
CA LEU A 18 1.12 0.81 -18.89
C LEU A 18 -0.39 0.64 -19.14
N HIS A 19 -0.76 0.20 -20.34
CA HIS A 19 -2.16 -0.05 -20.67
C HIS A 19 -2.68 -1.37 -20.08
N ASP A 20 -1.79 -2.36 -19.92
CA ASP A 20 -2.12 -3.65 -19.32
C ASP A 20 -1.04 -4.18 -18.37
N PHE A 21 -1.23 -3.93 -17.08
CA PHE A 21 -0.40 -4.51 -16.03
C PHE A 21 -0.54 -6.04 -15.94
N ASN A 22 -1.67 -6.60 -16.40
CA ASN A 22 -1.99 -8.02 -16.29
C ASN A 22 -1.61 -8.83 -17.54
N CYS A 23 -0.95 -8.21 -18.52
CA CYS A 23 -0.40 -8.93 -19.67
C CYS A 23 0.64 -9.95 -19.18
N GLY A 24 0.46 -11.22 -19.56
CA GLY A 24 1.34 -12.31 -19.16
C GLY A 24 2.67 -12.39 -19.92
N LEU A 25 2.83 -11.60 -20.98
CA LEU A 25 4.07 -11.52 -21.74
C LEU A 25 4.89 -10.33 -21.25
N LYS A 26 5.95 -10.61 -20.51
CA LYS A 26 6.87 -9.60 -19.95
C LYS A 26 8.31 -10.08 -20.14
N ALA A 27 9.21 -9.18 -20.47
CA ALA A 27 10.64 -9.47 -20.63
C ALA A 27 11.44 -8.51 -19.74
N TYR A 28 12.39 -9.07 -18.99
CA TYR A 28 13.22 -8.34 -18.03
C TYR A 28 14.68 -8.69 -18.24
N LYS A 29 15.58 -7.75 -17.94
CA LYS A 29 17.00 -8.05 -17.77
C LYS A 29 17.20 -8.79 -16.44
N LYS A 30 18.23 -9.63 -16.36
CA LYS A 30 18.57 -10.38 -15.14
C LYS A 30 18.75 -9.45 -13.93
N GLU A 31 19.49 -8.36 -14.11
CA GLU A 31 19.72 -7.30 -13.12
C GLU A 31 18.42 -6.77 -12.48
N VAL A 32 17.33 -6.66 -13.25
CA VAL A 32 16.05 -6.17 -12.73
C VAL A 32 15.41 -7.20 -11.79
N LEU A 33 15.55 -8.48 -12.11
CA LEU A 33 14.98 -9.56 -11.30
C LEU A 33 15.80 -9.80 -10.04
N ASP A 34 17.13 -9.65 -10.11
CA ASP A 34 18.02 -9.79 -8.95
C ASP A 34 17.72 -8.71 -7.90
N CYS A 35 17.31 -7.50 -8.31
CA CYS A 35 16.91 -6.43 -7.40
C CYS A 35 15.46 -6.51 -6.87
N ILE A 36 14.59 -7.38 -7.43
CA ILE A 36 13.17 -7.41 -7.08
C ILE A 36 12.82 -8.72 -6.36
N LYS A 37 12.52 -8.64 -5.07
CA LYS A 37 11.88 -9.76 -4.36
C LYS A 37 10.39 -9.80 -4.64
N VAL A 38 9.94 -10.83 -5.34
CA VAL A 38 8.53 -11.05 -5.64
C VAL A 38 7.87 -11.83 -4.51
N TYR A 39 6.88 -11.25 -3.84
CA TYR A 39 6.10 -11.90 -2.77
C TYR A 39 4.63 -12.09 -3.18
N GLY A 40 4.11 -13.30 -3.07
CA GLY A 40 2.69 -13.63 -3.33
C GLY A 40 2.19 -13.20 -4.72
N GLU A 41 1.12 -12.40 -4.75
CA GLU A 41 0.47 -11.91 -5.97
C GLU A 41 1.18 -10.70 -6.62
N LEU A 42 2.30 -10.23 -6.04
CA LEU A 42 3.07 -9.08 -6.54
C LEU A 42 3.76 -9.34 -7.88
N HIS A 43 3.80 -10.59 -8.36
CA HIS A 43 4.34 -10.95 -9.67
C HIS A 43 3.68 -10.18 -10.83
N ARG A 44 2.42 -9.73 -10.66
CA ARG A 44 1.71 -8.88 -11.62
C ARG A 44 2.26 -7.44 -11.68
N TYR A 45 2.88 -7.00 -10.60
CA TYR A 45 3.34 -5.63 -10.37
C TYR A 45 4.86 -5.49 -10.43
N ILE A 46 5.59 -6.51 -10.93
CA ILE A 46 7.03 -6.41 -11.20
C ILE A 46 7.39 -5.15 -12.01
N PRO A 47 6.64 -4.73 -13.06
CA PRO A 47 6.94 -3.47 -13.74
C PRO A 47 6.83 -2.25 -12.83
N VAL A 48 5.89 -2.23 -11.89
CA VAL A 48 5.75 -1.13 -10.93
C VAL A 48 6.94 -1.09 -9.97
N LEU A 49 7.34 -2.24 -9.45
CA LEU A 49 8.50 -2.37 -8.56
C LEU A 49 9.81 -1.99 -9.29
N ALA A 50 9.97 -2.41 -10.54
CA ALA A 50 11.11 -2.02 -11.36
C ALA A 50 11.15 -0.50 -11.59
N HIS A 51 10.00 0.13 -11.81
CA HIS A 51 9.93 1.58 -11.98
C HIS A 51 10.32 2.32 -10.70
N SER A 52 9.88 1.85 -9.53
CA SER A 52 10.24 2.47 -8.25
C SER A 52 11.72 2.36 -7.93
N LEU A 53 12.39 1.31 -8.43
CA LEU A 53 13.85 1.16 -8.35
C LEU A 53 14.60 2.00 -9.41
N GLY A 54 13.89 2.75 -10.26
CA GLY A 54 14.48 3.63 -11.28
C GLY A 54 14.73 2.97 -12.64
N PHE A 55 14.30 1.72 -12.86
CA PHE A 55 14.45 1.06 -14.15
C PHE A 55 13.47 1.63 -15.19
N LYS A 56 13.94 1.73 -16.44
CA LYS A 56 13.11 2.17 -17.57
C LYS A 56 12.22 1.04 -18.06
N ILE A 57 10.93 1.33 -18.21
CA ILE A 57 9.93 0.38 -18.70
C ILE A 57 9.32 0.91 -19.99
N THR A 58 9.07 0.00 -20.94
CA THR A 58 8.38 0.29 -22.19
C THR A 58 7.32 -0.76 -22.46
N GLU A 59 6.27 -0.37 -23.17
CA GLU A 59 5.25 -1.28 -23.68
C GLU A 59 5.50 -1.52 -25.17
N VAL A 60 5.36 -2.77 -25.61
CA VAL A 60 5.44 -3.15 -27.04
C VAL A 60 4.11 -3.77 -27.43
N THR A 61 3.49 -3.25 -28.49
CA THR A 61 2.21 -3.75 -28.97
C THR A 61 2.36 -5.17 -29.51
N VAL A 62 1.62 -6.12 -28.93
CA VAL A 62 1.61 -7.53 -29.37
C VAL A 62 0.21 -7.90 -29.84
N ARG A 63 0.10 -8.64 -30.96
CA ARG A 63 -1.18 -9.13 -31.45
C ARG A 63 -1.66 -10.29 -30.59
N HIS A 64 -2.63 -10.03 -29.72
CA HIS A 64 -3.31 -11.07 -28.96
C HIS A 64 -4.34 -11.79 -29.82
N HIS A 65 -4.17 -13.10 -29.99
CA HIS A 65 -5.15 -13.93 -30.68
C HIS A 65 -6.37 -14.16 -29.79
N ARG A 66 -7.56 -14.12 -30.39
CA ARG A 66 -8.82 -14.32 -29.67
C ARG A 66 -8.87 -15.74 -29.10
N ARG A 67 -9.13 -15.86 -27.80
CA ARG A 67 -9.21 -17.15 -27.11
C ARG A 67 -10.28 -18.02 -27.77
N LYS A 68 -9.91 -19.20 -28.27
CA LYS A 68 -10.82 -20.12 -28.97
C LYS A 68 -11.74 -20.91 -28.02
N GLN A 69 -11.33 -21.14 -26.77
CA GLN A 69 -12.06 -21.96 -25.80
C GLN A 69 -11.82 -21.50 -24.33
N GLY A 70 -12.82 -21.70 -23.47
CA GLY A 70 -12.78 -21.44 -22.02
C GLY A 70 -13.49 -20.16 -21.58
N LYS A 71 -14.25 -20.23 -20.48
CA LYS A 71 -14.84 -19.05 -19.82
C LYS A 71 -13.73 -18.21 -19.18
N SER A 72 -13.95 -16.90 -19.13
CA SER A 72 -13.13 -15.97 -18.35
C SER A 72 -13.07 -16.43 -16.89
N LYS A 73 -11.88 -16.70 -16.35
CA LYS A 73 -11.68 -16.96 -14.90
C LYS A 73 -11.63 -15.65 -14.08
N TYR A 74 -11.97 -14.49 -14.69
CA TYR A 74 -12.09 -13.23 -13.98
C TYR A 74 -13.47 -13.16 -13.31
N GLY A 75 -13.60 -13.82 -12.16
CA GLY A 75 -14.76 -13.66 -11.27
C GLY A 75 -14.64 -12.40 -10.40
N LEU A 76 -15.74 -12.01 -9.74
CA LEU A 76 -15.79 -10.88 -8.79
C LEU A 76 -14.73 -10.97 -7.68
N GLU A 77 -14.46 -12.19 -7.20
CA GLU A 77 -13.43 -12.47 -6.20
C GLU A 77 -12.01 -12.09 -6.66
N ARG A 78 -11.73 -12.17 -7.97
CA ARG A 78 -10.44 -11.76 -8.52
C ARG A 78 -10.27 -10.25 -8.55
N TYR A 79 -11.36 -9.50 -8.60
CA TYR A 79 -11.33 -8.04 -8.55
C TYR A 79 -11.14 -7.54 -7.11
N THR A 80 -11.78 -8.16 -6.13
CA THR A 80 -11.58 -7.80 -4.71
C THR A 80 -10.16 -8.12 -4.26
N ARG A 81 -9.64 -9.31 -4.60
CA ARG A 81 -8.21 -9.65 -4.37
C ARG A 81 -7.28 -8.73 -5.14
N GLY A 82 -7.56 -8.44 -6.41
CA GLY A 82 -6.77 -7.52 -7.22
C GLY A 82 -6.71 -6.10 -6.64
N PHE A 83 -7.82 -5.60 -6.09
CA PHE A 83 -7.88 -4.31 -5.40
C PHE A 83 -7.07 -4.31 -4.10
N ILE A 84 -7.18 -5.36 -3.30
CA ILE A 84 -6.34 -5.54 -2.10
C ILE A 84 -4.87 -5.60 -2.51
N ASP A 85 -4.51 -6.33 -3.56
CA ASP A 85 -3.13 -6.38 -4.06
C ASP A 85 -2.65 -5.02 -4.56
N LEU A 86 -3.50 -4.23 -5.22
CA LEU A 86 -3.15 -2.87 -5.63
C LEU A 86 -2.95 -1.96 -4.41
N LEU A 87 -3.82 -2.04 -3.41
CA LEU A 87 -3.63 -1.36 -2.15
C LEU A 87 -2.31 -1.76 -1.49
N THR A 88 -1.98 -3.05 -1.48
CA THR A 88 -0.70 -3.56 -1.00
C THR A 88 0.45 -3.01 -1.82
N VAL A 89 0.39 -3.04 -3.16
CA VAL A 89 1.46 -2.50 -4.02
C VAL A 89 1.61 -1.01 -3.82
N LEU A 90 0.53 -0.26 -3.67
CA LEU A 90 0.61 1.18 -3.41
C LEU A 90 1.14 1.48 -2.02
N ALA A 91 0.71 0.72 -1.03
CA ALA A 91 1.29 0.78 0.31
C ALA A 91 2.79 0.45 0.26
N THR A 92 3.19 -0.58 -0.47
CA THR A 92 4.57 -1.00 -0.66
C THR A 92 5.39 0.01 -1.48
N THR A 93 4.85 0.56 -2.56
CA THR A 93 5.65 1.35 -3.51
C THR A 93 5.69 2.83 -3.10
N HIS A 94 4.60 3.36 -2.56
CA HIS A 94 4.47 4.77 -2.24
C HIS A 94 4.55 5.06 -0.73
N TYR A 95 4.04 4.17 0.12
CA TYR A 95 3.96 4.43 1.57
C TYR A 95 5.04 3.73 2.42
N LEU A 96 5.77 2.72 1.90
CA LEU A 96 6.85 2.05 2.67
C LEU A 96 8.00 2.98 3.03
N HIS A 97 8.20 4.09 2.33
CA HIS A 97 9.25 5.02 2.72
C HIS A 97 8.97 5.68 4.07
N LYS A 98 7.68 5.82 4.48
CA LYS A 98 7.25 6.41 5.77
C LYS A 98 5.84 5.95 6.19
N PRO A 99 5.63 4.68 6.56
CA PRO A 99 4.30 4.17 6.91
C PRO A 99 3.68 4.91 8.11
N GLY A 100 4.52 5.39 9.04
CA GLY A 100 4.09 6.19 10.19
C GLY A 100 3.33 7.47 9.82
N HIS A 101 3.67 8.12 8.71
CA HIS A 101 3.00 9.35 8.29
C HIS A 101 1.56 9.12 7.81
N LEU A 102 1.27 7.98 7.16
CA LEU A 102 -0.09 7.66 6.71
C LEU A 102 -1.00 7.39 7.91
N PHE A 103 -0.60 6.44 8.77
CA PHE A 103 -1.41 6.07 9.93
C PHE A 103 -1.45 7.18 10.98
N GLY A 104 -0.36 7.94 11.15
CA GLY A 104 -0.29 9.09 12.04
C GLY A 104 -1.19 10.24 11.57
N SER A 105 -1.17 10.60 10.28
CA SER A 105 -2.04 11.66 9.74
C SER A 105 -3.52 11.29 9.81
N LEU A 106 -3.87 10.05 9.46
CA LEU A 106 -5.24 9.55 9.58
C LEU A 106 -5.68 9.49 11.05
N GLY A 107 -4.79 9.04 11.94
CA GLY A 107 -5.01 9.05 13.38
C GLY A 107 -5.30 10.45 13.90
N LEU A 108 -4.45 11.43 13.58
CA LEU A 108 -4.66 12.84 13.95
C LEU A 108 -6.00 13.39 13.45
N LEU A 109 -6.42 13.02 12.24
CA LEU A 109 -7.72 13.42 11.69
C LEU A 109 -8.89 12.87 12.52
N PHE A 110 -8.88 11.57 12.83
CA PHE A 110 -9.90 10.96 13.70
C PHE A 110 -9.85 11.53 15.12
N GLY A 111 -8.66 11.81 15.63
CA GLY A 111 -8.45 12.47 16.92
C GLY A 111 -9.05 13.87 16.96
N ALA A 112 -8.86 14.67 15.92
CA ALA A 112 -9.45 16.01 15.79
C ALA A 112 -10.98 15.96 15.73
N ILE A 113 -11.55 15.02 14.98
CA ILE A 113 -13.01 14.80 14.90
C ILE A 113 -13.56 14.37 16.26
N GLY A 114 -12.93 13.38 16.90
CA GLY A 114 -13.32 12.90 18.23
C GLY A 114 -13.25 14.00 19.28
N MET A 115 -12.17 14.78 19.29
CA MET A 115 -11.95 15.88 20.21
C MET A 115 -12.94 17.03 20.00
N THR A 116 -13.28 17.34 18.74
CA THR A 116 -14.31 18.34 18.43
C THR A 116 -15.69 17.88 18.90
N SER A 117 -16.05 16.61 18.67
CA SER A 117 -17.31 16.03 19.13
C SER A 117 -17.43 16.04 20.65
N LEU A 118 -16.38 15.61 21.36
CA LEU A 118 -16.35 15.61 22.83
C LEU A 118 -16.30 17.03 23.39
N GLY A 119 -15.52 17.93 22.79
CA GLY A 119 -15.45 19.34 23.16
C GLY A 119 -16.81 20.04 23.03
N TYR A 120 -17.55 19.77 21.96
CA TYR A 120 -18.92 20.25 21.80
C TYR A 120 -19.84 19.77 22.93
N LEU A 121 -19.74 18.50 23.34
CA LEU A 121 -20.52 17.97 24.46
C LEU A 121 -20.10 18.58 25.81
N ILE A 122 -18.81 18.86 26.02
CA ILE A 122 -18.30 19.53 27.22
C ILE A 122 -18.88 20.95 27.33
N VAL A 123 -18.92 21.71 26.23
CA VAL A 123 -19.53 23.05 26.22
C VAL A 123 -21.01 22.99 26.57
N LEU A 124 -21.76 22.05 25.98
CA LEU A 124 -23.17 21.85 26.30
C LEU A 124 -23.42 21.44 27.75
N TRP A 125 -22.48 20.71 28.35
CA TRP A 125 -22.54 20.34 29.76
C TRP A 125 -22.35 21.56 30.66
N PHE A 126 -21.40 22.42 30.33
CA PHE A 126 -21.11 23.63 31.10
C PHE A 126 -22.30 24.62 31.11
N MET A 127 -23.13 24.59 30.07
CA MET A 127 -24.36 25.39 29.99
C MET A 127 -25.55 24.76 30.72
N GLU A 128 -25.37 23.63 31.43
CA GLU A 128 -26.41 22.91 32.18
C GLU A 128 -27.63 22.44 31.33
N ILE A 129 -27.47 22.35 30.01
CA ILE A 129 -28.62 22.26 29.09
C ILE A 129 -29.27 20.86 29.07
N ARG A 130 -28.59 19.77 29.45
CA ARG A 130 -29.13 18.38 29.42
C ARG A 130 -28.16 17.29 29.95
N PRO A 131 -28.65 16.09 30.31
CA PRO A 131 -27.81 14.92 30.58
C PRO A 131 -27.07 14.44 29.32
N ILE A 132 -25.77 14.13 29.48
CA ILE A 132 -24.83 13.83 28.38
C ILE A 132 -24.90 12.37 27.90
N GLY A 133 -25.16 11.43 28.82
CA GLY A 133 -24.84 10.00 28.63
C GLY A 133 -25.64 9.23 27.58
N THR A 134 -26.83 9.72 27.19
CA THR A 134 -27.71 9.01 26.24
C THR A 134 -27.47 9.38 24.78
N ARG A 135 -26.55 10.29 24.48
CA ARG A 135 -26.33 10.75 23.11
C ARG A 135 -25.36 9.83 22.36
N PRO A 136 -25.72 9.36 21.14
CA PRO A 136 -24.82 8.55 20.33
C PRO A 136 -23.53 9.30 19.97
N LEU A 137 -23.55 10.64 19.99
CA LEU A 137 -22.39 11.50 19.74
C LEU A 137 -21.27 11.32 20.78
N PHE A 138 -21.61 11.00 22.04
CA PHE A 138 -20.62 10.76 23.09
C PHE A 138 -19.83 9.47 22.82
N LEU A 139 -20.56 8.39 22.53
CA LEU A 139 -19.95 7.10 22.17
C LEU A 139 -19.17 7.20 20.87
N PHE A 140 -19.68 7.92 19.87
CA PHE A 140 -18.94 8.22 18.64
C PHE A 140 -17.63 8.97 18.92
N GLY A 141 -17.65 10.02 19.74
CA GLY A 141 -16.46 10.78 20.11
C GLY A 141 -15.40 9.91 20.79
N ILE A 142 -15.80 9.07 21.75
CA ILE A 142 -14.89 8.14 22.42
C ILE A 142 -14.30 7.12 21.44
N LEU A 143 -15.13 6.51 20.58
CA LEU A 143 -14.65 5.54 19.59
C LEU A 143 -13.66 6.17 18.62
N CYS A 144 -13.89 7.41 18.18
CA CYS A 144 -12.93 8.13 17.33
C CYS A 144 -11.60 8.40 18.03
N ILE A 145 -11.60 8.72 19.34
CA ILE A 145 -10.37 8.89 20.11
C ILE A 145 -9.62 7.55 20.26
N ILE A 146 -10.33 6.46 20.57
CA ILE A 146 -9.72 5.12 20.65
C ILE A 146 -9.10 4.74 19.31
N LEU A 147 -9.83 4.94 18.21
CA LEU A 147 -9.34 4.66 16.86
C LEU A 147 -8.12 5.53 16.50
N SER A 148 -8.13 6.81 16.87
CA SER A 148 -6.99 7.72 16.69
C SER A 148 -5.72 7.17 17.36
N VAL A 149 -5.81 6.77 18.63
CA VAL A 149 -4.67 6.22 19.38
C VAL A 149 -4.18 4.92 18.75
N GLN A 150 -5.10 4.03 18.34
CA GLN A 150 -4.76 2.78 17.66
C GLN A 150 -4.02 3.01 16.34
N LEU A 151 -4.49 3.95 15.52
CA LEU A 151 -3.85 4.28 14.24
C LEU A 151 -2.45 4.87 14.46
N ILE A 152 -2.27 5.79 15.40
CA ILE A 152 -0.95 6.35 15.72
C ILE A 152 -0.01 5.24 16.20
N SER A 153 -0.47 4.36 17.10
CA SER A 153 0.32 3.24 17.60
C SER A 153 0.73 2.28 16.48
N LEU A 154 -0.18 1.95 15.56
CA LEU A 154 0.12 1.09 14.39
C LEU A 154 1.12 1.76 13.45
N GLY A 155 1.02 3.08 13.26
CA GLY A 155 1.97 3.84 12.46
C GLY A 155 3.40 3.76 12.99
N ILE A 156 3.58 3.99 14.29
CA ILE A 156 4.88 3.89 14.95
C ILE A 156 5.44 2.46 14.85
N LEU A 157 4.58 1.46 15.10
CA LEU A 157 4.99 0.05 15.01
C LEU A 157 5.42 -0.31 13.58
N ALA A 158 4.69 0.14 12.56
CA ALA A 158 5.04 -0.09 11.17
C ALA A 158 6.39 0.55 10.81
N GLU A 159 6.64 1.79 11.27
CA GLU A 159 7.91 2.48 11.04
C GLU A 159 9.09 1.78 11.72
N LEU A 160 8.88 1.25 12.94
CA LEU A 160 9.87 0.45 13.64
C LEU A 160 10.16 -0.87 12.92
N ILE A 161 9.14 -1.57 12.42
CA ILE A 161 9.32 -2.82 11.68
C ILE A 161 10.07 -2.57 10.37
N THR A 162 9.66 -1.57 9.58
CA THR A 162 10.33 -1.26 8.30
C THR A 162 11.80 -0.94 8.51
N LYS A 163 12.13 -0.13 9.53
CA LYS A 163 13.52 0.19 9.84
C LYS A 163 14.35 -1.04 10.23
N ASN A 164 13.80 -1.93 11.06
CA ASN A 164 14.49 -3.19 11.41
C ASN A 164 14.68 -4.11 10.20
N VAL A 165 13.68 -4.17 9.31
CA VAL A 165 13.74 -4.99 8.11
C VAL A 165 14.77 -4.45 7.12
N ASP A 166 14.86 -3.14 6.93
CA ASP A 166 15.85 -2.50 6.07
C ASP A 166 17.28 -2.71 6.60
N ASP A 167 17.50 -2.56 7.91
CA ASP A 167 18.81 -2.83 8.53
C ASP A 167 19.26 -4.28 8.27
N ASP A 168 18.35 -5.25 8.42
CA ASP A 168 18.62 -6.69 8.21
C ASP A 168 18.90 -7.05 6.73
N TYR A 169 18.40 -6.24 5.78
CA TYR A 169 18.71 -6.38 4.36
C TYR A 169 20.07 -5.79 3.98
N VAL A 170 20.41 -4.63 4.53
CA VAL A 170 21.71 -3.97 4.29
C VAL A 170 22.84 -4.87 4.79
N ASP A 171 22.71 -5.46 5.98
CA ASP A 171 23.72 -6.37 6.52
C ASP A 171 23.91 -7.63 5.66
N LYS A 172 22.81 -8.22 5.16
CA LYS A 172 22.88 -9.40 4.26
C LYS A 172 23.56 -9.09 2.93
N GLN A 173 23.27 -7.94 2.33
CA GLN A 173 23.92 -7.54 1.07
C GLN A 173 25.41 -7.25 1.26
N ILE A 174 25.80 -6.66 2.39
CA ILE A 174 27.22 -6.44 2.70
C ILE A 174 27.95 -7.78 2.83
N CYS A 175 27.38 -8.76 3.54
CA CYS A 175 27.97 -10.10 3.67
C CYS A 175 28.13 -10.81 2.31
N GLU A 176 27.11 -10.77 1.45
CA GLU A 176 27.16 -11.41 0.12
C GLU A 176 28.22 -10.78 -0.79
N VAL A 177 28.39 -9.46 -0.76
CA VAL A 177 29.44 -8.75 -1.51
C VAL A 177 30.84 -9.04 -0.96
N VAL A 178 30.98 -9.16 0.36
CA VAL A 178 32.27 -9.50 0.99
C VAL A 178 32.68 -10.93 0.61
N GLU A 179 31.76 -11.90 0.68
CA GLU A 179 32.01 -13.30 0.27
C GLU A 179 32.39 -13.39 -1.23
N GLU A 180 31.67 -12.69 -2.12
CA GLU A 180 31.99 -12.66 -3.55
C GLU A 180 33.34 -11.97 -3.83
N SER A 181 33.75 -11.02 -2.97
CA SER A 181 35.07 -10.38 -3.07
C SER A 181 36.22 -11.27 -2.56
N GLU A 182 35.97 -12.13 -1.56
CA GLU A 182 36.97 -13.07 -1.03
C GLU A 182 37.15 -14.31 -1.92
N GLU A 183 36.11 -14.79 -2.61
CA GLU A 183 36.21 -15.91 -3.57
C GLU A 183 36.93 -15.55 -4.89
N ASN A 184 37.10 -14.25 -5.18
CA ASN A 184 37.75 -13.76 -6.40
C ASN A 184 39.25 -13.43 -6.23
N PHE A 185 39.88 -13.79 -5.11
CA PHE A 185 41.33 -13.71 -4.85
C PHE A 185 41.95 -15.10 -4.64
#